data_AF-A0A935JDW8-F1
#
_entry.id   AF-A0A935JDW8-F1
#
_cell.length_a   1.000
_cell.length_b   1.000
_cell.length_c   1.000
_cell.angle_alpha   90.00
_cell.angle_beta   90.00
_cell.angle_gamma   90.00
#
_symmetry.space_group_name_H-M   'P 1'
#
loop_
_entity.id
_entity.type
_entity.pdbx_description
1 polymer ?
#
loop_
_entity_poly.entity_id
_entity_poly.type
_entity_poly.pdbx_seq_one_letter_code
_entity_poly.pdbx_strand_id
1 'polypeptide(L)'
;MKRILTILLLIISFGVNAQSVTLSVDTLFNGVWDLQGKTLEIKGKISGNVILRNAIIEANRYTQIFEPSVSLENCKADNFSVAWYGAKPTNIDNSLAFQKSSDMCIKNNIYNLFIPEGAYTISNSWLLRNLYNGRYIPWSLHIKGQGNIWSNKTLLRYSGNSFAVGMQLAKGVIFEGIAITGVYSAPLNLGQEYYFSDFPVVPGYSGLVIDYDGTNLTSGSTGVRIKDTWIEKFDVCYDISPNGVTYNADIIKLENIKVGNCRVGVRSGQAQEKGNEINNIVAWGNTQILIQIGKSGKWQAGHYIVRGGNIAGNVIQLFDVQLSGWNSFTVYGLYAEGIARLGYFSAQTSQHKIPIELDGLNIRFAPQSLAGKQNLIYSWAQRLMISNSNLWYYGVVGDTMTFAGYCTFNNVDFGLSKWQNNYINHLDYSNGNFIIKRTQ
;
A
#
# COMPACT_ATOMS: atom_id res chain seq x y z
N MET A 1 -16.22 -16.77 -39.67
CA MET A 1 -15.28 -17.23 -40.73
C MET A 1 -13.86 -16.82 -40.36
N LYS A 2 -13.04 -17.76 -39.86
CA LYS A 2 -11.60 -17.54 -39.62
C LYS A 2 -10.90 -17.60 -40.98
N ARG A 3 -10.51 -16.46 -41.56
CA ARG A 3 -9.55 -16.46 -42.67
C ARG A 3 -8.17 -16.72 -42.08
N ILE A 4 -7.75 -17.99 -42.10
CA ILE A 4 -6.39 -18.41 -41.77
C ILE A 4 -5.52 -17.96 -42.94
N LEU A 5 -4.88 -16.80 -42.83
CA LEU A 5 -3.82 -16.42 -43.75
C LEU A 5 -2.52 -17.01 -43.21
N THR A 6 -2.16 -18.19 -43.69
CA THR A 6 -0.82 -18.76 -43.48
C THR A 6 0.15 -17.93 -44.30
N ILE A 7 0.79 -16.93 -43.68
CA ILE A 7 1.93 -16.25 -44.32
C ILE A 7 3.13 -17.18 -44.19
N LEU A 8 3.34 -17.98 -45.23
CA LEU A 8 4.62 -18.64 -45.49
C LEU A 8 5.61 -17.56 -45.96
N LEU A 9 6.83 -17.57 -45.39
CA LEU A 9 7.97 -16.69 -45.66
C LEU A 9 7.87 -15.84 -46.95
N LEU A 10 7.80 -14.52 -46.79
CA LEU A 10 8.38 -13.61 -47.77
C LEU A 10 9.23 -12.61 -46.99
N ILE A 11 10.55 -12.71 -47.15
CA ILE A 11 11.47 -11.61 -46.86
C ILE A 11 11.08 -10.51 -47.84
N ILE A 12 10.12 -9.67 -47.45
CA ILE A 12 9.82 -8.47 -48.21
C ILE A 12 10.81 -7.43 -47.74
N SER A 13 11.91 -7.32 -48.47
CA SER A 13 12.65 -6.07 -48.59
C SER A 13 11.71 -5.03 -49.22
N PHE A 14 10.83 -4.42 -48.41
CA PHE A 14 10.12 -3.22 -48.82
C PHE A 14 11.16 -2.10 -48.83
N GLY A 15 11.74 -1.89 -50.01
CA GLY A 15 12.38 -0.64 -50.40
C GLY A 15 11.33 0.47 -50.48
N VAL A 16 10.83 0.90 -49.32
CA VAL A 16 10.19 2.19 -49.06
C VAL A 16 10.46 2.47 -47.59
N ASN A 17 10.99 3.65 -47.27
CA ASN A 17 11.24 4.17 -45.92
C ASN A 17 9.92 4.41 -45.14
N ALA A 18 9.01 3.44 -45.13
CA ALA A 18 7.79 3.51 -44.33
C ALA A 18 8.21 3.43 -42.86
N GLN A 19 8.01 4.54 -42.14
CA GLN A 19 8.24 4.65 -40.70
C GLN A 19 7.21 3.84 -39.89
N SER A 20 6.11 3.41 -40.52
CA SER A 20 5.05 2.63 -39.88
C SER A 20 4.63 1.39 -40.69
N VAL A 21 4.11 0.39 -39.97
CA VAL A 21 3.47 -0.84 -40.45
C VAL A 21 2.12 -0.95 -39.77
N THR A 22 1.03 -1.12 -40.51
CA THR A 22 -0.32 -1.24 -39.92
C THR A 22 -0.84 -2.68 -40.05
N LEU A 23 -1.19 -3.28 -38.91
CA LEU A 23 -1.85 -4.58 -38.81
C LEU A 23 -3.37 -4.40 -38.73
N SER A 24 -4.05 -4.48 -39.87
CA SER A 24 -5.50 -4.21 -39.95
C SER A 24 -6.41 -5.39 -39.58
N VAL A 25 -5.87 -6.61 -39.46
CA VAL A 25 -6.62 -7.84 -39.21
C VAL A 25 -5.87 -8.77 -38.24
N ASP A 26 -6.61 -9.69 -37.62
CA ASP A 26 -6.02 -10.77 -36.82
C ASP A 26 -4.99 -11.55 -37.65
N THR A 27 -3.81 -11.73 -37.08
CA THR A 27 -2.65 -12.31 -37.76
C THR A 27 -2.01 -13.38 -36.90
N LEU A 28 -1.84 -14.58 -37.47
CA LEU A 28 -1.10 -15.68 -36.88
C LEU A 28 0.33 -15.63 -37.41
N PHE A 29 1.32 -15.55 -36.52
CA PHE A 29 2.73 -15.58 -36.86
C PHE A 29 3.49 -16.52 -35.92
N ASN A 30 4.55 -17.14 -36.41
CA ASN A 30 5.45 -17.95 -35.60
C ASN A 30 6.88 -17.61 -35.97
N GLY A 31 7.69 -17.22 -34.99
CA GLY A 31 9.08 -16.80 -35.17
C GLY A 31 9.35 -15.37 -34.69
N VAL A 32 10.43 -14.79 -35.20
CA VAL A 32 10.85 -13.41 -34.88
C VAL A 32 10.33 -12.44 -35.93
N TRP A 33 9.61 -11.41 -35.50
CA TRP A 33 9.21 -10.29 -36.34
C TRP A 33 9.99 -9.04 -35.90
N ASP A 34 11.07 -8.74 -36.61
CA ASP A 34 11.90 -7.56 -36.34
C ASP A 34 11.44 -6.37 -37.19
N LEU A 35 11.05 -5.28 -36.54
CA LEU A 35 10.59 -4.05 -37.19
C LEU A 35 11.66 -2.96 -37.29
N GLN A 36 12.88 -3.21 -36.82
CA GLN A 36 14.04 -2.32 -37.02
C GLN A 36 13.77 -0.86 -36.61
N GLY A 37 13.00 -0.66 -35.54
CA GLY A 37 12.63 0.65 -35.00
C GLY A 37 11.35 1.26 -35.57
N LYS A 38 10.64 0.59 -36.48
CA LYS A 38 9.40 1.10 -37.07
C LYS A 38 8.22 1.04 -36.09
N THR A 39 7.25 1.93 -36.32
CA THR A 39 5.96 1.91 -35.62
C THR A 39 5.08 0.78 -36.13
N LEU A 40 4.50 0.00 -35.23
CA LEU A 40 3.49 -1.01 -35.52
C LEU A 40 2.14 -0.53 -35.00
N GLU A 41 1.27 -0.11 -35.91
CA GLU A 41 -0.12 0.26 -35.60
C GLU A 41 -0.99 -0.99 -35.64
N ILE A 42 -1.53 -1.42 -34.50
CA ILE A 42 -2.28 -2.67 -34.37
C ILE A 42 -3.78 -2.40 -34.23
N LYS A 43 -4.57 -2.87 -35.21
CA LYS A 43 -6.05 -2.83 -35.20
C LYS A 43 -6.68 -4.22 -35.05
N GLY A 44 -5.93 -5.29 -35.33
CA GLY A 44 -6.33 -6.67 -35.07
C GLY A 44 -5.60 -7.29 -33.87
N LYS A 45 -5.52 -8.62 -33.82
CA LYS A 45 -4.77 -9.38 -32.80
C LYS A 45 -3.62 -10.18 -33.41
N ILE A 46 -2.46 -10.17 -32.76
CA ILE A 46 -1.30 -11.02 -33.07
C ILE A 46 -1.38 -12.29 -32.22
N SER A 47 -1.35 -13.43 -32.90
CA SER A 47 -1.42 -14.77 -32.29
C SER A 47 -0.24 -15.64 -32.73
N GLY A 48 0.02 -16.71 -31.99
CA GLY A 48 1.11 -17.68 -32.26
C GLY A 48 2.36 -17.42 -31.43
N ASN A 49 3.42 -18.17 -31.72
CA ASN A 49 4.70 -18.10 -31.00
C ASN A 49 5.56 -16.99 -31.61
N VAL A 50 5.22 -15.74 -31.29
CA VAL A 50 5.85 -14.54 -31.86
C VAL A 50 6.84 -13.92 -30.88
N ILE A 51 8.02 -13.55 -31.38
CA ILE A 51 8.92 -12.58 -30.76
C ILE A 51 8.86 -11.30 -31.60
N LEU A 52 8.15 -10.29 -31.11
CA LEU A 52 8.15 -8.96 -31.75
C LEU A 52 9.39 -8.21 -31.27
N ARG A 53 10.21 -7.74 -32.20
CA ARG A 53 11.52 -7.15 -31.90
C ARG A 53 11.63 -5.74 -32.49
N ASN A 54 12.26 -4.83 -31.74
CA ASN A 54 12.57 -3.47 -32.17
C ASN A 54 11.35 -2.70 -32.72
N ALA A 55 10.17 -2.86 -32.13
CA ALA A 55 8.94 -2.19 -32.58
C ALA A 55 8.56 -1.01 -31.66
N ILE A 56 7.98 0.04 -32.22
CA ILE A 56 7.23 1.06 -31.47
C ILE A 56 5.73 0.69 -31.59
N ILE A 57 5.11 0.24 -30.51
CA ILE A 57 3.75 -0.32 -30.56
C ILE A 57 2.71 0.78 -30.32
N GLU A 58 1.78 0.92 -31.26
CA GLU A 58 0.62 1.79 -31.15
C GLU A 58 -0.66 0.98 -31.35
N ALA A 59 -1.52 0.96 -30.33
CA ALA A 59 -2.75 0.19 -30.37
C ALA A 59 -3.80 0.74 -29.40
N ASN A 60 -5.06 0.35 -29.60
CA ASN A 60 -6.12 0.67 -28.67
C ASN A 60 -5.84 0.01 -27.30
N ARG A 61 -5.75 0.82 -26.24
CA ARG A 61 -5.45 0.39 -24.87
C ARG A 61 -6.56 -0.42 -24.18
N TYR A 62 -7.73 -0.57 -24.82
CA TYR A 62 -8.89 -1.28 -24.27
C TYR A 62 -9.13 -2.65 -24.93
N THR A 63 -8.29 -3.05 -25.89
CA THR A 63 -8.49 -4.27 -26.67
C THR A 63 -7.34 -5.25 -26.49
N GLN A 64 -7.65 -6.55 -26.58
CA GLN A 64 -6.62 -7.57 -26.68
C GLN A 64 -5.98 -7.53 -28.06
N ILE A 65 -4.66 -7.37 -28.09
CA ILE A 65 -3.86 -7.34 -29.32
C ILE A 65 -2.79 -8.44 -29.36
N PHE A 66 -2.53 -9.10 -28.22
CA PHE A 66 -1.57 -10.18 -28.08
C PHE A 66 -2.21 -11.41 -27.44
N GLU A 67 -1.85 -12.58 -27.95
CA GLU A 67 -1.97 -13.84 -27.20
C GLU A 67 -0.84 -13.97 -26.16
N PRO A 68 -1.01 -14.75 -25.07
CA PRO A 68 0.01 -14.91 -24.02
C PRO A 68 1.38 -15.39 -24.53
N SER A 69 1.42 -16.10 -25.66
CA SER A 69 2.62 -16.60 -26.31
C SER A 69 3.46 -15.52 -27.00
N VAL A 70 2.88 -14.35 -27.29
CA VAL A 70 3.61 -13.23 -27.90
C VAL A 70 4.55 -12.61 -26.88
N SER A 71 5.83 -12.48 -27.24
CA SER A 71 6.88 -11.89 -26.41
C SER A 71 7.49 -10.68 -27.12
N LEU A 72 8.02 -9.74 -26.32
CA LEU A 72 8.58 -8.48 -26.79
C LEU A 72 10.08 -8.40 -26.48
N GLU A 73 10.87 -7.96 -27.44
CA GLU A 73 12.31 -7.70 -27.30
C GLU A 73 12.66 -6.31 -27.83
N ASN A 74 13.24 -5.48 -26.96
CA ASN A 74 13.59 -4.08 -27.28
C ASN A 74 12.43 -3.28 -27.93
N CYS A 75 11.20 -3.54 -27.49
CA CYS A 75 10.02 -2.82 -27.97
C CYS A 75 9.74 -1.59 -27.11
N LYS A 76 9.06 -0.59 -27.70
CA LYS A 76 8.63 0.64 -27.01
C LYS A 76 7.12 0.77 -27.11
N ALA A 77 6.52 1.38 -26.10
CA ALA A 77 5.12 1.81 -26.11
C ALA A 77 4.97 3.00 -25.15
N ASP A 78 4.09 3.95 -25.46
CA ASP A 78 3.84 5.08 -24.57
C ASP A 78 2.89 4.71 -23.41
N ASN A 79 1.84 3.94 -23.67
CA ASN A 79 0.86 3.51 -22.68
C ASN A 79 0.52 2.02 -22.85
N PHE A 80 1.45 1.15 -22.47
CA PHE A 80 1.25 -0.30 -22.57
C PHE A 80 0.07 -0.72 -21.69
N SER A 81 -0.87 -1.51 -22.20
CA SER A 81 -2.08 -1.85 -21.44
C SER A 81 -2.11 -3.32 -21.01
N VAL A 82 -2.59 -3.59 -19.80
CA VAL A 82 -2.88 -4.99 -19.39
C VAL A 82 -3.94 -5.65 -20.28
N ALA A 83 -4.81 -4.86 -20.91
CA ALA A 83 -5.81 -5.38 -21.85
C ALA A 83 -5.15 -5.95 -23.10
N TRP A 84 -3.94 -5.52 -23.47
CA TRP A 84 -3.23 -6.02 -24.65
C TRP A 84 -2.97 -7.52 -24.56
N TYR A 85 -2.76 -8.06 -23.36
CA TYR A 85 -2.65 -9.50 -23.09
C TYR A 85 -3.96 -10.14 -22.60
N GLY A 86 -5.10 -9.47 -22.79
CA GLY A 86 -6.43 -10.06 -22.60
C GLY A 86 -7.05 -9.87 -21.22
N ALA A 87 -6.49 -8.99 -20.36
CA ALA A 87 -7.14 -8.65 -19.10
C ALA A 87 -8.49 -7.97 -19.35
N LYS A 88 -9.57 -8.50 -18.75
CA LYS A 88 -10.91 -7.91 -18.80
C LYS A 88 -11.72 -8.26 -17.54
N PRO A 89 -12.67 -7.40 -17.10
CA PRO A 89 -13.44 -7.63 -15.87
C PRO A 89 -14.27 -8.91 -15.86
N THR A 90 -14.66 -9.41 -17.03
CA THR A 90 -15.46 -10.64 -17.16
C THR A 90 -14.64 -11.93 -17.07
N ASN A 91 -13.30 -11.84 -17.01
CA ASN A 91 -12.47 -13.02 -16.82
C ASN A 91 -12.62 -13.54 -15.39
N ILE A 92 -12.65 -14.86 -15.24
CA ILE A 92 -12.61 -15.53 -13.94
C ILE A 92 -11.28 -15.20 -13.22
N ASP A 93 -10.18 -15.15 -13.97
CA ASP A 93 -8.86 -14.81 -13.47
C ASP A 93 -8.06 -14.04 -14.52
N ASN A 94 -7.42 -12.95 -14.10
CA ASN A 94 -6.58 -12.08 -14.92
C ASN A 94 -5.09 -12.19 -14.57
N SER A 95 -4.70 -13.04 -13.60
CA SER A 95 -3.33 -13.10 -13.08
C SER A 95 -2.27 -13.27 -14.19
N LEU A 96 -2.52 -14.13 -15.19
CA LEU A 96 -1.59 -14.33 -16.30
C LEU A 96 -1.41 -13.07 -17.15
N ALA A 97 -2.51 -12.38 -17.49
CA ALA A 97 -2.46 -11.17 -18.31
C ALA A 97 -1.74 -10.03 -17.59
N PHE A 98 -2.01 -9.85 -16.29
CA PHE A 98 -1.31 -8.88 -15.45
C PHE A 98 0.18 -9.16 -15.37
N GLN A 99 0.56 -10.40 -15.02
CA GLN A 99 1.96 -10.80 -14.90
C GLN A 99 2.71 -10.64 -16.23
N LYS A 100 2.14 -11.12 -17.34
CA LYS A 100 2.74 -11.01 -18.66
C LYS A 100 2.96 -9.54 -19.05
N SER A 101 1.97 -8.68 -18.81
CA SER A 101 2.05 -7.26 -19.16
C SER A 101 3.15 -6.53 -18.38
N SER A 102 3.22 -6.73 -17.06
CA SER A 102 4.29 -6.15 -16.24
C SER A 102 5.67 -6.69 -16.62
N ASP A 103 5.79 -8.00 -16.84
CA ASP A 103 7.06 -8.62 -17.25
C ASP A 103 7.57 -8.05 -18.55
N MET A 104 6.69 -7.85 -19.54
CA MET A 104 7.06 -7.27 -20.82
C MET A 104 7.47 -5.81 -20.67
N CYS A 105 6.76 -5.03 -19.86
CA CYS A 105 7.13 -3.64 -19.62
C CYS A 105 8.50 -3.52 -18.96
N ILE A 106 8.72 -4.27 -17.88
CA ILE A 106 9.97 -4.26 -17.11
C ILE A 106 11.16 -4.73 -17.99
N LYS A 107 11.01 -5.83 -18.73
CA LYS A 107 12.08 -6.37 -19.59
C LYS A 107 12.43 -5.46 -20.77
N ASN A 108 11.47 -4.70 -21.28
CA ASN A 108 11.66 -3.81 -22.43
C ASN A 108 11.88 -2.35 -22.02
N ASN A 109 11.99 -2.06 -20.72
CA ASN A 109 12.11 -0.70 -20.19
C ASN A 109 10.99 0.24 -20.67
N ILE A 110 9.77 -0.29 -20.79
CA ILE A 110 8.55 0.48 -21.07
C ILE A 110 8.05 1.00 -19.73
N TYR A 111 8.02 2.32 -19.58
CA TYR A 111 7.78 2.94 -18.28
C TYR A 111 6.31 2.95 -17.85
N ASN A 112 5.35 3.11 -18.76
CA ASN A 112 3.93 3.25 -18.38
C ASN A 112 3.16 1.95 -18.63
N LEU A 113 2.62 1.37 -17.55
CA LEU A 113 1.64 0.29 -17.59
C LEU A 113 0.26 0.81 -17.19
N PHE A 114 -0.66 0.82 -18.14
CA PHE A 114 -2.03 1.25 -18.00
C PHE A 114 -2.97 0.08 -17.65
N ILE A 115 -3.86 0.32 -16.69
CA ILE A 115 -4.93 -0.60 -16.31
C ILE A 115 -6.26 0.11 -16.58
N PRO A 116 -7.03 -0.35 -17.59
CA PRO A 116 -8.35 0.22 -17.83
C PRO A 116 -9.28 0.13 -16.62
N GLU A 117 -10.33 0.92 -16.63
CA GLU A 117 -11.42 0.80 -15.66
C GLU A 117 -12.08 -0.58 -15.75
N GLY A 118 -12.44 -1.12 -14.60
CA GLY A 118 -12.93 -2.47 -14.46
C GLY A 118 -12.57 -3.07 -13.12
N ALA A 119 -13.32 -4.12 -12.76
CA ALA A 119 -13.03 -4.94 -11.59
C ALA A 119 -12.46 -6.29 -12.03
N TYR A 120 -11.17 -6.48 -11.81
CA TYR A 120 -10.40 -7.63 -12.28
C TYR A 120 -10.15 -8.59 -11.14
N THR A 121 -10.60 -9.84 -11.28
CA THR A 121 -10.20 -10.91 -10.36
C THR A 121 -8.80 -11.39 -10.68
N ILE A 122 -7.97 -11.53 -9.65
CA ILE A 122 -6.65 -12.18 -9.70
C ILE A 122 -6.56 -13.23 -8.60
N SER A 123 -6.19 -14.46 -8.96
CA SER A 123 -6.05 -15.57 -7.99
C SER A 123 -4.62 -15.74 -7.49
N ASN A 124 -3.63 -15.39 -8.31
CA ASN A 124 -2.22 -15.40 -7.97
C ASN A 124 -1.73 -13.99 -7.65
N SER A 125 -0.77 -13.90 -6.72
CA SER A 125 -0.06 -12.66 -6.41
C SER A 125 0.56 -12.06 -7.67
N TRP A 126 0.35 -10.76 -7.89
CA TRP A 126 0.99 -10.04 -8.98
C TRP A 126 2.41 -9.67 -8.58
N LEU A 127 3.40 -10.36 -9.14
CA LEU A 127 4.80 -10.26 -8.76
C LEU A 127 5.51 -9.23 -9.65
N LEU A 128 5.77 -8.06 -9.11
CA LEU A 128 6.48 -6.98 -9.78
C LEU A 128 7.96 -7.07 -9.42
N ARG A 129 8.76 -7.61 -10.34
CA ARG A 129 10.18 -7.89 -10.15
C ARG A 129 10.92 -7.92 -11.49
N ASN A 130 12.24 -7.74 -11.41
CA ASN A 130 13.14 -8.02 -12.52
C ASN A 130 14.21 -9.02 -12.08
N LEU A 131 14.36 -10.10 -12.84
CA LEU A 131 15.31 -11.18 -12.56
C LEU A 131 16.32 -11.28 -13.68
N TYR A 132 17.61 -11.22 -13.33
CA TYR A 132 18.72 -11.50 -14.23
C TYR A 132 19.57 -12.61 -13.60
N ASN A 133 19.71 -13.74 -14.32
CA ASN A 133 20.43 -14.93 -13.84
C ASN A 133 19.99 -15.36 -12.43
N GLY A 134 18.68 -15.38 -12.17
CA GLY A 134 18.10 -15.77 -10.89
C GLY A 134 18.23 -14.75 -9.76
N ARG A 135 18.82 -13.58 -10.00
CA ARG A 135 18.98 -12.51 -9.01
C ARG A 135 18.07 -11.33 -9.30
N TYR A 136 17.56 -10.72 -8.23
CA TYR A 136 16.83 -9.47 -8.33
C TYR A 136 17.74 -8.34 -8.82
N ILE A 137 17.30 -7.63 -9.85
CA ILE A 137 17.94 -6.40 -10.32
C ILE A 137 16.95 -5.22 -10.24
N PRO A 138 17.44 -3.98 -10.07
CA PRO A 138 16.58 -2.81 -10.02
C PRO A 138 15.68 -2.66 -11.25
N TRP A 139 14.48 -2.13 -11.02
CA TRP A 139 13.54 -1.81 -12.08
C TRP A 139 12.64 -0.64 -11.67
N SER A 140 12.05 0.01 -12.67
CA SER A 140 11.13 1.13 -12.51
C SER A 140 9.93 0.95 -13.43
N LEU A 141 8.74 1.30 -12.96
CA LEU A 141 7.50 1.26 -13.73
C LEU A 141 6.52 2.25 -13.10
N HIS A 142 5.75 2.93 -13.94
CA HIS A 142 4.57 3.69 -13.57
C HIS A 142 3.33 2.86 -13.91
N ILE A 143 2.70 2.32 -12.89
CA ILE A 143 1.48 1.54 -12.98
C ILE A 143 0.31 2.47 -12.67
N LYS A 144 -0.61 2.60 -13.63
CA LYS A 144 -1.69 3.59 -13.57
C LYS A 144 -3.05 2.95 -13.84
N GLY A 145 -3.92 2.99 -12.83
CA GLY A 145 -5.35 2.77 -12.98
C GLY A 145 -6.11 4.07 -13.25
N GLN A 146 -7.44 3.97 -13.31
CA GLN A 146 -8.36 5.09 -13.54
C GLN A 146 -9.13 5.51 -12.27
N GLY A 147 -8.77 4.98 -11.11
CA GLY A 147 -9.36 5.29 -9.81
C GLY A 147 -8.72 6.46 -9.08
N ASN A 148 -9.25 6.74 -7.89
CA ASN A 148 -8.66 7.61 -6.88
C ASN A 148 -9.14 7.19 -5.47
N ILE A 149 -8.80 7.95 -4.42
CA ILE A 149 -9.20 7.60 -3.03
C ILE A 149 -10.72 7.51 -2.78
N TRP A 150 -11.52 8.14 -3.64
CA TRP A 150 -12.98 8.17 -3.55
C TRP A 150 -13.66 7.27 -4.61
N SER A 151 -12.90 6.68 -5.52
CA SER A 151 -13.43 6.00 -6.70
C SER A 151 -12.60 4.76 -7.05
N ASN A 152 -13.22 3.59 -6.98
CA ASN A 152 -12.62 2.30 -7.29
C ASN A 152 -12.76 1.89 -8.77
N LYS A 153 -12.70 2.85 -9.70
CA LYS A 153 -12.86 2.61 -11.16
C LYS A 153 -11.96 1.49 -11.68
N THR A 154 -10.73 1.40 -11.19
CA THR A 154 -9.86 0.24 -11.40
C THR A 154 -9.75 -0.51 -10.08
N LEU A 155 -10.31 -1.72 -10.01
CA LEU A 155 -10.36 -2.56 -8.82
C LEU A 155 -9.71 -3.91 -9.08
N LEU A 156 -8.78 -4.32 -8.24
CA LEU A 156 -8.24 -5.69 -8.18
C LEU A 156 -8.95 -6.46 -7.06
N ARG A 157 -9.60 -7.57 -7.42
CA ARG A 157 -10.20 -8.51 -6.47
C ARG A 157 -9.26 -9.69 -6.30
N TYR A 158 -8.61 -9.78 -5.16
CA TYR A 158 -7.69 -10.87 -4.87
C TYR A 158 -8.41 -12.01 -4.15
N SER A 159 -8.34 -13.20 -4.75
CA SER A 159 -8.96 -14.43 -4.20
C SER A 159 -7.93 -15.46 -3.71
N GLY A 160 -6.63 -15.13 -3.75
CA GLY A 160 -5.57 -16.01 -3.25
C GLY A 160 -5.45 -16.00 -1.72
N ASN A 161 -4.36 -16.57 -1.20
CA ASN A 161 -4.12 -16.77 0.24
C ASN A 161 -2.81 -16.14 0.74
N SER A 162 -2.13 -15.34 -0.07
CA SER A 162 -0.92 -14.60 0.29
C SER A 162 -1.17 -13.11 0.06
N PHE A 163 -0.30 -12.40 -0.65
CA PHE A 163 -0.50 -10.99 -0.96
C PHE A 163 -1.05 -10.75 -2.37
N ALA A 164 -1.77 -9.65 -2.59
CA ALA A 164 -2.31 -9.34 -3.92
C ALA A 164 -1.24 -8.77 -4.86
N VAL A 165 -0.44 -7.80 -4.39
CA VAL A 165 0.64 -7.16 -5.18
C VAL A 165 1.93 -7.17 -4.39
N GLY A 166 3.01 -7.67 -4.99
CA GLY A 166 4.34 -7.68 -4.38
C GLY A 166 5.35 -6.95 -5.27
N MET A 167 6.09 -5.99 -4.70
CA MET A 167 7.18 -5.29 -5.37
C MET A 167 8.50 -5.71 -4.77
N GLN A 168 9.47 -6.14 -5.58
CA GLN A 168 10.80 -6.53 -5.11
C GLN A 168 11.89 -5.69 -5.77
N LEU A 169 12.75 -5.04 -4.97
CA LEU A 169 13.83 -4.19 -5.47
C LEU A 169 13.36 -3.09 -6.44
N ALA A 170 12.19 -2.51 -6.16
CA ALA A 170 11.61 -1.43 -6.93
C ALA A 170 12.42 -0.13 -6.72
N LYS A 171 12.74 0.58 -7.81
CA LYS A 171 13.45 1.86 -7.77
C LYS A 171 12.67 2.90 -8.60
N GLY A 172 12.18 3.95 -7.96
CA GLY A 172 11.42 5.00 -8.66
C GLY A 172 10.07 4.55 -9.24
N VAL A 173 9.45 3.53 -8.64
CA VAL A 173 8.14 3.01 -9.06
C VAL A 173 7.02 3.93 -8.61
N ILE A 174 6.02 4.11 -9.46
CA ILE A 174 4.77 4.79 -9.13
C ILE A 174 3.62 3.80 -9.31
N PHE A 175 2.80 3.62 -8.28
CA PHE A 175 1.57 2.82 -8.34
C PHE A 175 0.39 3.69 -7.96
N GLU A 176 -0.49 3.95 -8.92
CA GLU A 176 -1.53 4.97 -8.75
C GLU A 176 -2.92 4.59 -9.24
N GLY A 177 -3.94 5.10 -8.55
CA GLY A 177 -5.34 5.06 -9.02
C GLY A 177 -5.93 3.66 -9.07
N ILE A 178 -5.52 2.77 -8.16
CA ILE A 178 -5.95 1.36 -8.12
C ILE A 178 -6.48 1.04 -6.74
N ALA A 179 -7.68 0.45 -6.69
CA ALA A 179 -8.23 -0.16 -5.49
C ALA A 179 -7.89 -1.66 -5.46
N ILE A 180 -7.70 -2.23 -4.27
CA ILE A 180 -7.42 -3.64 -4.04
C ILE A 180 -8.31 -4.15 -2.91
N THR A 181 -9.06 -5.21 -3.15
CA THR A 181 -9.86 -5.89 -2.10
C THR A 181 -9.47 -7.35 -2.00
N GLY A 182 -9.29 -7.83 -0.77
CA GLY A 182 -9.17 -9.24 -0.47
C GLY A 182 -10.48 -9.84 0.03
N VAL A 183 -10.38 -10.97 0.73
CA VAL A 183 -11.49 -11.72 1.32
C VAL A 183 -11.40 -11.85 2.84
N TYR A 184 -10.51 -11.08 3.49
CA TYR A 184 -10.41 -11.04 4.95
C TYR A 184 -11.75 -10.60 5.58
N SER A 185 -12.09 -11.24 6.69
CA SER A 185 -13.30 -10.94 7.45
C SER A 185 -12.93 -10.30 8.78
N ALA A 186 -12.98 -8.97 8.84
CA ALA A 186 -12.86 -8.23 10.10
C ALA A 186 -14.08 -8.53 11.01
N PRO A 187 -13.91 -8.58 12.34
CA PRO A 187 -15.03 -8.66 13.28
C PRO A 187 -16.06 -7.57 13.02
N LEU A 188 -17.34 -7.90 13.17
CA LEU A 188 -18.43 -6.93 13.06
C LEU A 188 -18.45 -6.02 14.29
N ASN A 189 -18.76 -4.74 14.11
CA ASN A 189 -19.00 -3.86 15.25
C ASN A 189 -20.39 -4.15 15.83
N LEU A 190 -20.42 -4.91 16.93
CA LEU A 190 -21.63 -5.26 17.69
C LEU A 190 -21.73 -4.47 19.01
N GLY A 191 -21.07 -3.32 19.12
CA GLY A 191 -21.02 -2.50 20.33
C GLY A 191 -19.72 -2.69 21.10
N GLN A 192 -19.78 -2.71 22.42
CA GLN A 192 -18.59 -2.64 23.28
C GLN A 192 -17.57 -3.75 23.05
N GLU A 193 -18.01 -4.97 22.82
CA GLU A 193 -17.14 -6.13 22.60
C GLU A 193 -16.21 -5.94 21.39
N TYR A 194 -16.62 -5.16 20.40
CA TYR A 194 -15.82 -4.87 19.22
C TYR A 194 -14.47 -4.21 19.58
N TYR A 195 -14.47 -3.26 20.51
CA TYR A 195 -13.27 -2.51 20.92
C TYR A 195 -12.26 -3.33 21.72
N PHE A 196 -12.64 -4.54 22.13
CA PHE A 196 -11.80 -5.53 22.81
C PHE A 196 -11.56 -6.79 21.96
N SER A 197 -12.07 -6.82 20.73
CA SER A 197 -12.00 -8.00 19.87
C SER A 197 -10.59 -8.23 19.33
N ASP A 198 -10.18 -9.50 19.35
CA ASP A 198 -9.01 -9.97 18.63
C ASP A 198 -9.38 -10.20 17.16
N PHE A 199 -8.73 -9.46 16.28
CA PHE A 199 -8.89 -9.62 14.85
C PHE A 199 -8.13 -10.88 14.39
N PRO A 200 -8.70 -11.73 13.51
CA PRO A 200 -8.00 -12.89 12.98
C PRO A 200 -6.65 -12.50 12.37
N VAL A 201 -5.60 -13.26 12.68
CA VAL A 201 -4.29 -13.08 12.06
C VAL A 201 -4.16 -14.08 10.93
N VAL A 202 -3.90 -13.59 9.71
CA VAL A 202 -3.64 -14.44 8.54
C VAL A 202 -2.24 -14.11 8.01
N PRO A 203 -1.19 -14.82 8.45
CA PRO A 203 0.19 -14.49 8.11
C PRO A 203 0.43 -14.36 6.61
N GLY A 204 1.06 -13.25 6.20
CA GLY A 204 1.38 -12.97 4.80
C GLY A 204 0.18 -12.55 3.93
N TYR A 205 -1.02 -12.45 4.50
CA TYR A 205 -2.22 -12.04 3.76
C TYR A 205 -2.35 -10.52 3.63
N SER A 206 -1.62 -9.97 2.66
CA SER A 206 -1.44 -8.52 2.53
C SER A 206 -1.98 -7.95 1.22
N GLY A 207 -2.45 -6.71 1.21
CA GLY A 207 -2.90 -6.07 -0.03
C GLY A 207 -1.74 -5.74 -0.96
N LEU A 208 -0.82 -4.90 -0.47
CA LEU A 208 0.41 -4.55 -1.17
C LEU A 208 1.60 -4.77 -0.26
N VAL A 209 2.62 -5.45 -0.80
CA VAL A 209 3.88 -5.73 -0.10
C VAL A 209 5.05 -5.12 -0.87
N ILE A 210 5.89 -4.38 -0.15
CA ILE A 210 7.19 -3.92 -0.65
C ILE A 210 8.27 -4.81 -0.04
N ASP A 211 9.18 -5.30 -0.87
CA ASP A 211 10.24 -6.25 -0.54
C ASP A 211 9.69 -7.52 0.14
N TYR A 212 8.90 -8.27 -0.62
CA TYR A 212 8.23 -9.49 -0.14
C TYR A 212 9.17 -10.70 -0.04
N ASP A 213 10.34 -10.68 -0.70
CA ASP A 213 11.26 -11.83 -0.79
C ASP A 213 12.70 -11.46 -0.39
N GLY A 214 13.22 -12.15 0.63
CA GLY A 214 14.57 -11.97 1.15
C GLY A 214 15.60 -13.01 0.67
N THR A 215 15.22 -13.98 -0.16
CA THR A 215 16.05 -15.17 -0.45
C THR A 215 17.34 -14.88 -1.22
N ASN A 216 17.35 -13.87 -2.09
CA ASN A 216 18.43 -13.65 -3.05
C ASN A 216 19.01 -12.23 -3.02
N LEU A 217 18.71 -11.45 -1.98
CA LEU A 217 19.06 -10.03 -1.95
C LEU A 217 18.95 -9.44 -0.53
N THR A 218 19.89 -8.55 -0.18
CA THR A 218 19.82 -7.72 1.03
C THR A 218 19.51 -6.25 0.76
N SER A 219 19.67 -5.80 -0.49
CA SER A 219 19.16 -4.51 -0.98
C SER A 219 17.63 -4.52 -1.01
N GLY A 220 17.01 -3.35 -0.92
CA GLY A 220 15.55 -3.23 -0.97
C GLY A 220 15.10 -2.08 -1.83
N SER A 221 13.81 -1.81 -1.78
CA SER A 221 13.14 -0.84 -2.64
C SER A 221 13.45 0.60 -2.21
N THR A 222 13.44 1.54 -3.15
CA THR A 222 13.72 2.95 -2.85
C THR A 222 12.97 3.89 -3.78
N GLY A 223 12.44 4.98 -3.24
CA GLY A 223 11.75 5.99 -4.04
C GLY A 223 10.46 5.45 -4.66
N VAL A 224 9.76 4.55 -3.95
CA VAL A 224 8.47 4.01 -4.38
C VAL A 224 7.37 4.95 -3.93
N ARG A 225 6.47 5.31 -4.84
CA ARG A 225 5.31 6.17 -4.57
C ARG A 225 4.02 5.40 -4.82
N ILE A 226 3.23 5.20 -3.78
CA ILE A 226 1.89 4.61 -3.86
C ILE A 226 0.90 5.74 -3.65
N LYS A 227 0.07 6.04 -4.66
CA LYS A 227 -0.84 7.19 -4.57
C LYS A 227 -2.27 6.89 -4.99
N ASP A 228 -3.21 7.59 -4.38
CA ASP A 228 -4.63 7.53 -4.74
C ASP A 228 -5.16 6.09 -4.77
N THR A 229 -4.78 5.29 -3.77
CA THR A 229 -5.12 3.87 -3.67
C THR A 229 -6.08 3.61 -2.52
N TRP A 230 -6.89 2.56 -2.65
CA TRP A 230 -7.75 2.05 -1.58
C TRP A 230 -7.53 0.55 -1.43
N ILE A 231 -7.01 0.12 -0.28
CA ILE A 231 -6.80 -1.30 0.02
C ILE A 231 -7.66 -1.73 1.21
N GLU A 232 -8.47 -2.77 1.05
CA GLU A 232 -9.31 -3.30 2.14
C GLU A 232 -9.42 -4.83 2.14
N LYS A 233 -9.92 -5.39 3.25
CA LYS A 233 -10.15 -6.83 3.42
C LYS A 233 -8.85 -7.65 3.29
N PHE A 234 -7.83 -7.22 4.01
CA PHE A 234 -6.59 -7.96 4.22
C PHE A 234 -6.25 -8.05 5.71
N ASP A 235 -5.38 -8.99 6.07
CA ASP A 235 -4.75 -8.95 7.39
C ASP A 235 -3.96 -7.64 7.52
N VAL A 236 -3.15 -7.34 6.49
CA VAL A 236 -2.38 -6.09 6.42
C VAL A 236 -2.58 -5.41 5.07
N CYS A 237 -3.03 -4.16 5.04
CA CYS A 237 -3.27 -3.47 3.76
C CYS A 237 -1.95 -3.12 3.05
N TYR A 238 -1.02 -2.45 3.73
CA TYR A 238 0.31 -2.11 3.23
C TYR A 238 1.38 -2.70 4.16
N ASP A 239 2.23 -3.59 3.64
CA ASP A 239 3.29 -4.25 4.42
C ASP A 239 4.66 -3.93 3.81
N ILE A 240 5.48 -3.19 4.55
CA ILE A 240 6.77 -2.69 4.08
C ILE A 240 7.89 -3.53 4.67
N SER A 241 8.67 -4.16 3.78
CA SER A 241 9.81 -5.02 4.07
C SER A 241 9.58 -6.10 5.12
N PRO A 242 8.51 -6.92 5.01
CA PRO A 242 8.19 -7.94 6.00
C PRO A 242 9.16 -9.13 6.00
N ASN A 243 10.02 -9.26 4.98
CA ASN A 243 10.83 -10.47 4.76
C ASN A 243 11.93 -10.71 5.80
N GLY A 244 12.26 -9.73 6.65
CA GLY A 244 13.26 -9.88 7.72
C GLY A 244 14.72 -9.94 7.25
N VAL A 245 15.00 -9.80 5.97
CA VAL A 245 16.35 -9.89 5.37
C VAL A 245 16.77 -8.56 4.77
N THR A 246 15.93 -8.00 3.91
CA THR A 246 16.17 -6.73 3.23
C THR A 246 16.46 -5.63 4.25
N TYR A 247 17.52 -4.87 3.99
CA TYR A 247 17.94 -3.79 4.88
C TYR A 247 17.10 -2.53 4.64
N ASN A 248 17.01 -2.07 3.40
CA ASN A 248 16.48 -0.74 3.09
C ASN A 248 15.06 -0.84 2.55
N ALA A 249 14.22 0.13 2.89
CA ALA A 249 13.00 0.46 2.16
C ALA A 249 12.81 1.96 2.33
N ASP A 250 13.52 2.71 1.48
CA ASP A 250 13.82 4.12 1.70
C ASP A 250 12.99 5.02 0.79
N ILE A 251 12.61 6.19 1.28
CA ILE A 251 11.88 7.19 0.49
C ILE A 251 10.60 6.55 -0.08
N ILE A 252 9.94 5.72 0.72
CA ILE A 252 8.64 5.14 0.42
C ILE A 252 7.58 6.17 0.78
N LYS A 253 6.77 6.56 -0.21
CA LYS A 253 5.70 7.55 -0.03
C LYS A 253 4.35 6.89 -0.27
N LEU A 254 3.50 6.92 0.74
CA LEU A 254 2.09 6.58 0.63
C LEU A 254 1.31 7.90 0.62
N GLU A 255 0.70 8.26 -0.50
CA GLU A 255 0.11 9.59 -0.73
C GLU A 255 -1.37 9.47 -1.08
N ASN A 256 -2.27 10.05 -0.29
CA ASN A 256 -3.71 9.87 -0.46
C ASN A 256 -4.06 8.37 -0.52
N ILE A 257 -3.96 7.70 0.62
CA ILE A 257 -4.29 6.26 0.71
C ILE A 257 -5.53 6.05 1.57
N LYS A 258 -6.31 5.04 1.23
CA LYS A 258 -7.46 4.60 2.02
C LYS A 258 -7.29 3.14 2.46
N VAL A 259 -7.56 2.87 3.73
CA VAL A 259 -7.61 1.51 4.29
C VAL A 259 -8.98 1.22 4.91
N GLY A 260 -9.30 -0.06 5.07
CA GLY A 260 -10.53 -0.48 5.74
C GLY A 260 -10.65 -1.99 5.90
N ASN A 261 -11.50 -2.43 6.82
CA ASN A 261 -11.87 -3.83 7.01
C ASN A 261 -10.64 -4.76 7.13
N CYS A 262 -9.67 -4.37 7.95
CA CYS A 262 -8.38 -5.03 8.05
C CYS A 262 -7.89 -5.13 9.50
N ARG A 263 -6.93 -6.02 9.78
CA ARG A 263 -6.27 -6.00 11.10
C ARG A 263 -5.31 -4.80 11.18
N VAL A 264 -4.45 -4.64 10.19
CA VAL A 264 -3.46 -3.55 10.16
C VAL A 264 -3.56 -2.76 8.85
N GLY A 265 -3.63 -1.43 8.95
CA GLY A 265 -3.59 -0.55 7.79
C GLY A 265 -2.21 -0.51 7.13
N VAL A 266 -1.22 0.03 7.83
CA VAL A 266 0.17 0.10 7.37
C VAL A 266 1.08 -0.58 8.39
N ARG A 267 1.96 -1.47 7.94
CA ARG A 267 2.92 -2.18 8.80
C ARG A 267 4.35 -2.07 8.27
N SER A 268 5.32 -1.89 9.16
CA SER A 268 6.75 -1.99 8.83
C SER A 268 7.61 -2.54 9.96
N GLY A 269 8.90 -2.82 9.71
CA GLY A 269 9.79 -3.25 10.78
C GLY A 269 11.26 -3.49 10.43
N GLN A 270 11.86 -2.72 9.52
CA GLN A 270 13.31 -2.65 9.34
C GLN A 270 13.93 -1.35 9.87
N ALA A 271 15.05 -1.45 10.60
CA ALA A 271 15.77 -0.29 11.15
C ALA A 271 16.34 0.66 10.09
N GLN A 272 16.59 0.16 8.88
CA GLN A 272 17.24 0.92 7.81
C GLN A 272 16.24 1.49 6.79
N GLU A 273 14.93 1.41 7.06
CA GLU A 273 13.89 2.20 6.38
C GLU A 273 14.05 3.69 6.71
N LYS A 274 14.36 4.53 5.72
CA LYS A 274 14.66 5.96 5.91
C LYS A 274 13.87 6.88 4.99
N GLY A 275 13.36 7.96 5.55
CA GLY A 275 12.71 9.03 4.78
C GLY A 275 11.33 8.62 4.26
N ASN A 276 10.64 7.72 4.97
CA ASN A 276 9.33 7.24 4.58
C ASN A 276 8.25 8.18 5.05
N GLU A 277 7.24 8.37 4.21
CA GLU A 277 6.16 9.32 4.44
C GLU A 277 4.81 8.68 4.17
N ILE A 278 3.86 8.93 5.08
CA ILE A 278 2.44 8.62 4.90
C ILE A 278 1.69 9.94 4.90
N ASN A 279 1.34 10.42 3.71
CA ASN A 279 0.71 11.71 3.49
C ASN A 279 -0.78 11.49 3.18
N ASN A 280 -1.67 12.01 4.02
CA ASN A 280 -3.12 11.92 3.92
C ASN A 280 -3.63 10.46 3.87
N ILE A 281 -3.77 9.85 5.04
CA ILE A 281 -4.38 8.52 5.19
C ILE A 281 -5.86 8.63 5.60
N VAL A 282 -6.71 7.88 4.91
CA VAL A 282 -8.13 7.71 5.26
C VAL A 282 -8.32 6.29 5.77
N ALA A 283 -9.07 6.13 6.86
CA ALA A 283 -9.42 4.81 7.35
C ALA A 283 -10.90 4.77 7.71
N TRP A 284 -11.67 3.95 6.98
CA TRP A 284 -13.10 3.73 7.22
C TRP A 284 -13.39 2.22 7.22
N GLY A 285 -14.30 1.80 8.10
CA GLY A 285 -14.63 0.38 8.30
C GLY A 285 -13.97 -0.21 9.53
N ASN A 286 -13.99 -1.54 9.64
CA ASN A 286 -13.55 -2.24 10.84
C ASN A 286 -12.04 -2.46 10.79
N THR A 287 -11.26 -1.61 11.48
CA THR A 287 -9.79 -1.67 11.48
C THR A 287 -9.26 -1.80 12.90
N GLN A 288 -8.42 -2.80 13.19
CA GLN A 288 -7.84 -2.96 14.53
C GLN A 288 -6.77 -1.90 14.79
N ILE A 289 -5.73 -1.84 13.94
CA ILE A 289 -4.59 -0.93 14.08
C ILE A 289 -4.38 -0.19 12.77
N LEU A 290 -4.37 1.15 12.79
CA LEU A 290 -4.14 1.93 11.58
C LEU A 290 -2.68 1.84 11.10
N ILE A 291 -1.72 2.15 11.97
CA ILE A 291 -0.29 2.16 11.66
C ILE A 291 0.46 1.36 12.73
N GLN A 292 1.26 0.39 12.27
CA GLN A 292 2.07 -0.47 13.10
C GLN A 292 3.55 -0.42 12.67
N ILE A 293 4.44 0.09 13.52
CA ILE A 293 5.86 0.30 13.18
C ILE A 293 6.75 -0.53 14.12
N GLY A 294 7.74 -1.21 13.56
CA GLY A 294 8.69 -2.03 14.33
C GLY A 294 8.15 -3.40 14.74
N LYS A 295 7.14 -3.92 14.04
CA LYS A 295 6.42 -5.17 14.37
C LYS A 295 6.34 -6.17 13.19
N SER A 296 7.20 -6.01 12.21
CA SER A 296 7.32 -6.89 11.04
C SER A 296 8.78 -7.15 10.72
N GLY A 297 9.09 -8.16 9.92
CA GLY A 297 10.46 -8.48 9.51
C GLY A 297 11.44 -8.60 10.68
N LYS A 298 12.38 -7.67 10.81
CA LYS A 298 13.41 -7.66 11.89
C LYS A 298 12.91 -7.10 13.21
N TRP A 299 11.66 -6.68 13.30
CA TRP A 299 11.09 -6.06 14.50
C TRP A 299 11.86 -4.83 14.94
N GLN A 300 12.21 -3.98 13.96
CA GLN A 300 13.01 -2.78 14.16
C GLN A 300 12.35 -1.56 13.51
N ALA A 301 12.18 -0.45 14.23
CA ALA A 301 11.52 0.73 13.68
C ALA A 301 12.39 1.50 12.67
N GLY A 302 11.82 1.75 11.50
CA GLY A 302 12.31 2.71 10.51
C GLY A 302 11.93 4.16 10.81
N HIS A 303 12.39 5.10 9.99
CA HIS A 303 12.00 6.51 10.04
C HIS A 303 10.72 6.75 9.22
N TYR A 304 9.62 7.08 9.93
CA TYR A 304 8.33 7.41 9.32
C TYR A 304 7.81 8.76 9.80
N ILE A 305 7.32 9.54 8.85
CA ILE A 305 6.55 10.76 9.10
C ILE A 305 5.14 10.56 8.55
N VAL A 306 4.13 10.74 9.38
CA VAL A 306 2.72 10.72 9.01
C VAL A 306 2.20 12.15 8.98
N ARG A 307 1.53 12.56 7.89
CA ARG A 307 1.03 13.93 7.71
C ARG A 307 -0.42 13.90 7.26
N GLY A 308 -1.30 14.34 8.14
CA GLY A 308 -2.72 14.46 7.85
C GLY A 308 -3.43 13.12 7.69
N GLY A 309 -4.74 13.21 7.72
CA GLY A 309 -5.62 12.06 7.50
C GLY A 309 -6.98 12.28 8.14
N ASN A 310 -7.95 11.52 7.67
CA ASN A 310 -9.31 11.51 8.18
C ASN A 310 -9.70 10.09 8.54
N ILE A 311 -9.69 9.83 9.85
CA ILE A 311 -9.95 8.51 10.41
C ILE A 311 -11.33 8.54 11.02
N ALA A 312 -12.21 7.69 10.54
CA ALA A 312 -13.58 7.61 11.04
C ALA A 312 -14.12 6.18 10.94
N GLY A 313 -15.26 5.96 11.54
CA GLY A 313 -15.86 4.62 11.62
C GLY A 313 -15.26 3.80 12.75
N ASN A 314 -15.11 2.49 12.52
CA ASN A 314 -14.85 1.51 13.56
C ASN A 314 -13.35 1.23 13.72
N VAL A 315 -12.51 2.27 13.79
CA VAL A 315 -11.06 2.08 14.01
C VAL A 315 -10.79 1.94 15.51
N ILE A 316 -10.16 0.84 15.94
CA ILE A 316 -9.91 0.60 17.38
C ILE A 316 -8.70 1.41 17.86
N GLN A 317 -7.57 1.30 17.17
CA GLN A 317 -6.29 1.87 17.58
C GLN A 317 -5.59 2.56 16.41
N LEU A 318 -5.05 3.77 16.63
CA LEU A 318 -4.30 4.45 15.56
C LEU A 318 -2.88 3.90 15.45
N PHE A 319 -2.17 3.76 16.56
CA PHE A 319 -0.73 3.49 16.53
C PHE A 319 -0.35 2.28 17.38
N ASP A 320 0.49 1.39 16.84
CA ASP A 320 1.28 0.42 17.60
C ASP A 320 2.74 0.54 17.17
N VAL A 321 3.53 1.25 17.98
CA VAL A 321 4.90 1.63 17.64
C VAL A 321 5.86 1.00 18.62
N GLN A 322 6.77 0.18 18.11
CA GLN A 322 7.90 -0.37 18.86
C GLN A 322 9.21 0.20 18.32
N LEU A 323 9.80 1.11 19.06
CA LEU A 323 11.09 1.69 18.74
C LEU A 323 12.24 0.74 19.12
N SER A 324 12.74 0.06 18.11
CA SER A 324 13.93 -0.79 18.13
C SER A 324 14.81 -0.38 16.95
N GLY A 325 15.83 0.45 17.17
CA GLY A 325 16.65 0.99 16.08
C GLY A 325 17.21 2.36 16.43
N TRP A 326 17.26 3.27 15.45
CA TRP A 326 17.84 4.61 15.59
C TRP A 326 16.89 5.75 15.19
N ASN A 327 15.72 5.42 14.64
CA ASN A 327 14.87 6.40 13.97
C ASN A 327 13.63 6.76 14.78
N SER A 328 13.23 8.03 14.69
CA SER A 328 11.99 8.54 15.28
C SER A 328 10.74 8.15 14.49
N PHE A 329 9.60 8.28 15.16
CA PHE A 329 8.27 8.21 14.56
C PHE A 329 7.57 9.55 14.80
N THR A 330 7.05 10.16 13.74
CA THR A 330 6.44 11.49 13.82
C THR A 330 5.08 11.54 13.15
N VAL A 331 4.11 12.21 13.75
CA VAL A 331 2.76 12.40 13.22
C VAL A 331 2.38 13.88 13.31
N TYR A 332 1.83 14.42 12.23
CA TYR A 332 1.34 15.79 12.15
C TYR A 332 -0.10 15.85 11.65
N GLY A 333 -0.98 16.60 12.32
CA GLY A 333 -2.24 17.07 11.73
C GLY A 333 -3.31 16.01 11.48
N LEU A 334 -3.37 14.94 12.28
CA LEU A 334 -4.31 13.83 12.08
C LEU A 334 -5.67 14.12 12.73
N TYR A 335 -6.76 13.93 11.97
CA TYR A 335 -8.12 13.89 12.52
C TYR A 335 -8.57 12.43 12.71
N ALA A 336 -9.10 12.11 13.89
CA ALA A 336 -9.73 10.82 14.14
C ALA A 336 -10.99 10.99 15.00
N GLU A 337 -12.04 10.22 14.68
CA GLU A 337 -13.24 10.16 15.51
C GLU A 337 -13.78 8.75 15.72
N GLY A 338 -14.37 8.51 16.90
CA GLY A 338 -15.01 7.23 17.23
C GLY A 338 -14.03 6.10 17.55
N ILE A 339 -12.77 6.44 17.87
CA ILE A 339 -11.72 5.44 18.12
C ILE A 339 -11.65 5.00 19.58
N ALA A 340 -11.15 3.80 19.84
CA ALA A 340 -10.97 3.33 21.22
C ALA A 340 -9.76 3.98 21.90
N ARG A 341 -8.60 3.99 21.21
CA ARG A 341 -7.35 4.46 21.81
C ARG A 341 -6.40 5.04 20.77
N LEU A 342 -5.54 5.94 21.23
CA LEU A 342 -4.52 6.56 20.41
C LEU A 342 -3.44 5.53 20.04
N GLY A 343 -2.95 4.77 21.02
CA GLY A 343 -1.98 3.73 20.70
C GLY A 343 -1.22 3.09 21.83
N TYR A 344 -0.41 2.13 21.40
CA TYR A 344 0.66 1.53 22.17
C TYR A 344 2.01 2.02 21.64
N PHE A 345 2.86 2.48 22.53
CA PHE A 345 4.18 3.02 22.22
C PHE A 345 5.19 2.37 23.14
N SER A 346 6.20 1.70 22.60
CA SER A 346 7.25 1.09 23.40
C SER A 346 8.63 1.34 22.84
N ALA A 347 9.62 1.21 23.70
CA ALA A 347 11.02 1.10 23.32
C ALA A 347 11.53 -0.29 23.69
N GLN A 348 12.40 -0.89 22.88
CA GLN A 348 12.92 -2.24 23.13
C GLN A 348 13.76 -2.33 24.41
N THR A 349 14.37 -1.22 24.82
CA THR A 349 15.10 -1.12 26.09
C THR A 349 14.77 0.19 26.77
N SER A 350 14.89 0.23 28.10
CA SER A 350 14.73 1.44 28.92
C SER A 350 15.82 2.49 28.68
N GLN A 351 16.81 2.23 27.83
CA GLN A 351 17.85 3.19 27.45
C GLN A 351 17.61 3.84 26.08
N HIS A 352 16.68 3.31 25.27
CA HIS A 352 16.35 3.88 23.98
C HIS A 352 15.51 5.15 24.14
N LYS A 353 16.21 6.29 24.08
CA LYS A 353 15.64 7.64 24.16
C LYS A 353 15.36 8.23 22.77
N ILE A 354 14.67 7.48 21.94
CA ILE A 354 14.30 7.92 20.59
C ILE A 354 12.93 8.61 20.67
N PRO A 355 12.77 9.81 20.09
CA PRO A 355 11.53 10.57 20.21
C PRO A 355 10.39 9.97 19.38
N ILE A 356 9.20 10.04 19.97
CA ILE A 356 7.92 9.87 19.29
C ILE A 356 7.18 11.20 19.43
N GLU A 357 6.90 11.85 18.30
CA GLU A 357 6.31 13.18 18.28
C GLU A 357 4.96 13.14 17.58
N LEU A 358 3.91 13.49 18.33
CA LEU A 358 2.55 13.59 17.82
C LEU A 358 2.09 15.04 17.96
N ASP A 359 1.92 15.74 16.84
CA ASP A 359 1.65 17.18 16.83
C ASP A 359 0.40 17.53 16.01
N GLY A 360 -0.37 18.51 16.47
CA GLY A 360 -1.53 19.00 15.73
C GLY A 360 -2.67 17.98 15.60
N LEU A 361 -2.80 17.04 16.54
CA LEU A 361 -3.84 16.02 16.47
C LEU A 361 -5.23 16.59 16.82
N ASN A 362 -6.28 16.05 16.22
CA ASN A 362 -7.67 16.26 16.64
C ASN A 362 -8.34 14.89 16.78
N ILE A 363 -8.36 14.38 17.99
CA ILE A 363 -8.76 13.01 18.31
C ILE A 363 -10.02 13.02 19.15
N ARG A 364 -11.04 12.32 18.69
CA ARG A 364 -12.30 12.13 19.40
C ARG A 364 -12.49 10.65 19.70
N PHE A 365 -12.30 10.27 20.95
CA PHE A 365 -12.48 8.91 21.41
C PHE A 365 -13.96 8.53 21.44
N ALA A 366 -14.26 7.27 21.14
CA ALA A 366 -15.57 6.67 21.36
C ALA A 366 -15.94 6.78 22.84
N PRO A 367 -17.19 7.16 23.19
CA PRO A 367 -17.61 7.31 24.58
C PRO A 367 -17.49 6.00 25.36
N GLN A 368 -17.34 6.07 26.69
CA GLN A 368 -17.18 4.86 27.52
C GLN A 368 -18.41 3.95 27.46
N SER A 369 -19.60 4.49 27.18
CA SER A 369 -20.82 3.70 26.96
C SER A 369 -20.76 2.82 25.72
N LEU A 370 -19.90 3.16 24.75
CA LEU A 370 -19.69 2.39 23.52
C LEU A 370 -18.42 1.56 23.57
N ALA A 371 -17.31 2.09 24.08
CA ALA A 371 -16.01 1.41 24.03
C ALA A 371 -15.55 0.85 25.38
N GLY A 372 -16.36 1.00 26.43
CA GLY A 372 -15.99 0.63 27.80
C GLY A 372 -14.92 1.53 28.39
N LYS A 373 -14.51 1.20 29.63
CA LYS A 373 -13.36 1.85 30.28
C LYS A 373 -12.07 1.25 29.72
N GLN A 374 -11.22 2.10 29.17
CA GLN A 374 -9.93 1.70 28.61
C GLN A 374 -8.87 2.77 28.78
N ASN A 375 -7.60 2.36 28.72
CA ASN A 375 -6.52 3.32 28.58
C ASN A 375 -6.44 3.79 27.12
N LEU A 376 -6.35 5.11 26.94
CA LEU A 376 -6.26 5.75 25.64
C LEU A 376 -4.84 5.73 25.09
N ILE A 377 -3.85 5.64 25.97
CA ILE A 377 -2.43 5.52 25.64
C ILE A 377 -1.80 4.49 26.56
N TYR A 378 -0.97 3.63 25.97
CA TYR A 378 0.03 2.83 26.68
C TYR A 378 1.41 3.23 26.18
N SER A 379 2.26 3.81 27.03
CA SER A 379 3.57 4.28 26.62
C SER A 379 4.70 3.84 27.55
N TRP A 380 5.57 2.99 27.04
CA TRP A 380 6.84 2.64 27.66
C TRP A 380 8.03 3.23 26.88
N ALA A 381 7.76 4.15 25.95
CA ALA A 381 8.76 4.94 25.28
C ALA A 381 9.05 6.21 26.10
N GLN A 382 10.30 6.40 26.53
CA GLN A 382 10.68 7.50 27.44
C GLN A 382 10.51 8.91 26.84
N ARG A 383 10.31 9.03 25.52
CA ARG A 383 10.21 10.30 24.81
C ARG A 383 9.00 10.36 23.89
N LEU A 384 7.84 9.93 24.38
CA LEU A 384 6.56 10.25 23.73
C LEU A 384 6.14 11.67 24.12
N MET A 385 5.91 12.52 23.12
CA MET A 385 5.41 13.87 23.27
C MET A 385 4.19 14.11 22.39
N ILE A 386 3.15 14.68 22.98
CA ILE A 386 1.94 15.13 22.29
C ILE A 386 1.85 16.64 22.42
N SER A 387 1.84 17.33 21.27
CA SER A 387 1.90 18.79 21.20
C SER A 387 0.75 19.38 20.39
N ASN A 388 0.31 20.60 20.74
CA ASN A 388 -0.62 21.41 19.94
C ASN A 388 -1.89 20.65 19.50
N SER A 389 -2.45 19.82 20.39
CA SER A 389 -3.44 18.80 20.04
C SER A 389 -4.74 18.96 20.82
N ASN A 390 -5.81 18.40 20.27
CA ASN A 390 -7.13 18.28 20.88
C ASN A 390 -7.42 16.80 21.10
N LEU A 391 -7.56 16.35 22.36
CA LEU A 391 -7.89 14.97 22.74
C LEU A 391 -9.23 14.92 23.49
N TRP A 392 -10.30 14.48 22.85
CA TRP A 392 -11.68 14.69 23.31
C TRP A 392 -12.43 13.37 23.51
N TYR A 393 -13.39 13.35 24.43
CA TYR A 393 -14.43 12.32 24.51
C TYR A 393 -15.79 12.90 24.09
N TYR A 394 -16.59 12.11 23.36
CA TYR A 394 -18.03 12.37 23.16
C TYR A 394 -18.89 12.05 24.41
N GLY A 395 -18.24 11.74 25.53
CA GLY A 395 -18.83 11.17 26.73
C GLY A 395 -19.68 12.15 27.57
N VAL A 396 -20.47 11.59 28.47
CA VAL A 396 -21.25 12.32 29.48
C VAL A 396 -20.35 12.78 30.64
N VAL A 397 -20.88 13.64 31.52
CA VAL A 397 -20.22 13.98 32.79
C VAL A 397 -19.93 12.70 33.58
N GLY A 398 -18.69 12.52 34.03
CA GLY A 398 -18.23 11.32 34.73
C GLY A 398 -17.31 10.40 33.92
N ASP A 399 -17.25 10.55 32.59
CA ASP A 399 -16.26 9.83 31.76
C ASP A 399 -14.82 10.28 32.11
N THR A 400 -13.88 9.33 32.00
CA THR A 400 -12.48 9.51 32.37
C THR A 400 -11.54 9.17 31.22
N MET A 401 -10.53 10.00 30.99
CA MET A 401 -9.39 9.70 30.13
C MET A 401 -8.28 9.09 30.97
N THR A 402 -7.93 7.83 30.69
CA THR A 402 -6.86 7.13 31.39
C THR A 402 -5.66 6.96 30.45
N PHE A 403 -4.48 7.29 30.94
CA PHE A 403 -3.21 7.18 30.23
C PHE A 403 -2.23 6.35 31.07
N ALA A 404 -1.49 5.45 30.44
CA ALA A 404 -0.53 4.60 31.12
C ALA A 404 0.90 4.86 30.61
N GLY A 405 1.83 5.07 31.54
CA GLY A 405 3.27 5.19 31.26
C GLY A 405 3.74 6.59 30.86
N TYR A 406 4.89 6.69 30.18
CA TYR A 406 5.61 7.94 29.91
C TYR A 406 4.99 8.73 28.75
N CYS A 407 4.49 9.94 29.01
CA CYS A 407 3.97 10.82 27.97
C CYS A 407 4.04 12.28 28.41
N THR A 408 4.62 13.14 27.59
CA THR A 408 4.62 14.60 27.79
C THR A 408 3.49 15.23 26.98
N PHE A 409 2.67 16.06 27.61
CA PHE A 409 1.64 16.86 26.95
C PHE A 409 2.06 18.33 26.95
N ASN A 410 2.10 18.96 25.77
CA ASN A 410 2.47 20.36 25.60
C ASN A 410 1.41 21.09 24.76
N ASN A 411 0.76 22.10 25.31
CA ASN A 411 -0.33 22.80 24.62
C ASN A 411 -1.41 21.83 24.09
N VAL A 412 -1.97 21.00 24.98
CA VAL A 412 -3.01 20.01 24.65
C VAL A 412 -4.32 20.38 25.34
N ASP A 413 -5.39 20.49 24.55
CA ASP A 413 -6.75 20.63 25.06
C ASP A 413 -7.41 19.24 25.17
N PHE A 414 -8.02 18.98 26.32
CA PHE A 414 -8.73 17.73 26.60
C PHE A 414 -10.26 17.83 26.42
N GLY A 415 -10.77 18.94 25.86
CA GLY A 415 -12.14 19.03 25.36
C GLY A 415 -13.25 19.03 26.41
N LEU A 416 -12.93 19.41 27.65
CA LEU A 416 -13.88 19.46 28.76
C LEU A 416 -14.25 20.92 29.07
N SER A 417 -15.49 21.30 28.78
CA SER A 417 -16.02 22.63 29.10
C SER A 417 -15.94 22.90 30.61
N LYS A 418 -14.95 23.71 31.01
CA LYS A 418 -14.67 24.25 32.37
C LYS A 418 -14.29 23.23 33.45
N TRP A 419 -13.00 22.98 33.74
CA TRP A 419 -12.58 22.60 35.11
C TRP A 419 -11.17 23.08 35.52
N GLN A 420 -11.02 23.19 36.84
CA GLN A 420 -9.87 23.70 37.58
C GLN A 420 -8.61 22.84 37.40
N ASN A 421 -7.56 23.49 36.93
CA ASN A 421 -6.19 23.00 36.92
C ASN A 421 -5.69 22.77 38.35
N ASN A 422 -5.79 21.55 38.86
CA ASN A 422 -4.85 21.10 39.86
C ASN A 422 -3.70 20.38 39.13
N TYR A 423 -2.69 21.18 38.78
CA TYR A 423 -1.32 20.81 38.36
C TYR A 423 -1.15 20.05 37.04
N ILE A 424 -0.94 20.79 35.94
CA ILE A 424 -0.27 20.26 34.75
C ILE A 424 0.80 21.27 34.33
N ASN A 425 2.03 21.12 34.85
CA ASN A 425 3.21 21.84 34.33
C ASN A 425 4.46 20.95 34.22
N HIS A 426 4.44 19.74 34.77
CA HIS A 426 5.41 18.68 34.49
C HIS A 426 4.92 17.44 35.25
N LEU A 427 4.66 16.32 34.56
CA LEU A 427 4.37 15.05 35.20
C LEU A 427 5.42 14.05 34.74
N ASP A 428 6.51 13.99 35.49
CA ASP A 428 7.50 12.93 35.39
C ASP A 428 7.34 12.08 36.65
N TYR A 429 6.71 10.90 36.57
CA TYR A 429 6.70 9.95 37.69
C TYR A 429 6.68 8.49 37.24
N SER A 430 7.65 7.77 37.78
CA SER A 430 7.72 6.32 37.90
C SER A 430 6.48 5.77 38.63
N ASN A 431 5.85 4.74 38.05
CA ASN A 431 4.85 3.84 38.66
C ASN A 431 3.34 4.21 38.63
N GLY A 432 2.79 4.54 37.45
CA GLY A 432 1.41 4.12 37.15
C GLY A 432 0.42 5.23 36.77
N ASN A 433 -0.67 4.79 36.17
CA ASN A 433 -1.62 5.53 35.33
C ASN A 433 -1.99 6.96 35.76
N PHE A 434 -2.13 7.86 34.77
CA PHE A 434 -2.69 9.20 34.91
C PHE A 434 -4.17 9.23 34.47
N ILE A 435 -5.03 9.94 35.20
CA ILE A 435 -6.48 9.99 34.95
C ILE A 435 -6.99 11.43 34.91
N ILE A 436 -7.58 11.86 33.79
CA ILE A 436 -8.34 13.11 33.66
C ILE A 436 -9.83 12.79 33.77
N LYS A 437 -10.60 13.55 34.56
CA LYS A 437 -12.04 13.36 34.74
C LYS A 437 -12.84 14.56 34.26
N ARG A 438 -13.99 14.31 33.62
CA ARG A 438 -15.00 15.33 33.36
C ARG A 438 -15.85 15.57 34.59
N THR A 439 -15.70 16.73 35.19
CA THR A 439 -16.56 17.23 36.28
C THR A 439 -17.61 18.21 35.72
N GLN A 440 -18.62 18.57 36.52
CA GLN A 440 -19.85 19.27 36.09
C GLN A 440 -19.66 20.67 35.51
#